data_AF-A0A916JAV4-F1
#
_entry.id   AF-A0A916JAV4-F1
#
_cell.length_a   1.000
_cell.length_b   1.000
_cell.length_c   1.000
_cell.angle_alpha   90.00
_cell.angle_beta   90.00
_cell.angle_gamma   90.00
#
_symmetry.space_group_name_H-M   'P 1'
#
loop_
_entity.id
_entity.type
_entity.pdbx_description
1 polymer ?
#
loop_
_entity_poly.entity_id
_entity_poly.type
_entity_poly.pdbx_seq_one_letter_code
_entity_poly.pdbx_strand_id
1 'polypeptide(L)'
;MTRYTLQIFLFFICALGAAHAQDKKSENIVITSEKGKVRVHTANGELYVNVPPKDVRSHQAAGLVRYADFGAAGDGKTDDMDAIAATHAFANLHGLAVKAADHATYYIGGKERTAMIRTNTDFGKASFIIDDTEVQNRNASVFLVGSDLKSFKPKTITSLKRNQKKIEAALPGPCLITVTNANVKQYIRFGLNQNNGSAQTDIFVVDKNSNVDMKAPIIWDFDQITDITVLPIDEKLLKITGGRFTTIANRAESKYTYYSRNIAIRRSNVLVEGLEHRITGEEDHGAPYGGFISIGDCSYVTMKNTILTGHKTYSTIGAAGKPVSMGTYDLSANRALNVSFINCSQTNDINDNKYWGILGSNFCKNMLYDHCTLSRFDAHQGVANATIRNSTLGHMGINAIGSGLLLVENSTIRGRSIVNLRSDYGSTWQGELVIRNCVFVPANGKAGHAELISGSYSGQHDFGYTCYMPEKITIENLKIDDSLHPENYLGPAIFTNFNPEMTDDTYQEKFPYIKTREVILRNVTTASGKPLRVSDNPFMFRDVKINGK
;
A
#
# COMPACT_ATOMS: atom_id res chain seq x y z
N MET A 1 -66.77 13.75 -28.32
CA MET A 1 -65.78 12.88 -28.98
C MET A 1 -64.44 13.58 -28.90
N THR A 2 -63.73 13.44 -27.77
CA THR A 2 -62.33 13.88 -27.58
C THR A 2 -61.87 13.31 -26.24
N ARG A 3 -60.93 12.36 -26.27
CA ARG A 3 -60.25 11.84 -25.06
C ARG A 3 -58.86 12.48 -25.03
N TYR A 4 -58.59 13.27 -23.99
CA TYR A 4 -57.25 13.75 -23.69
C TYR A 4 -56.50 12.69 -22.88
N THR A 5 -55.38 12.22 -23.42
CA THR A 5 -54.47 11.31 -22.73
C THR A 5 -53.45 12.14 -21.96
N LEU A 6 -53.54 12.12 -20.63
CA LEU A 6 -52.61 12.78 -19.72
C LEU A 6 -51.28 12.00 -19.70
N GLN A 7 -50.22 12.54 -20.30
CA GLN A 7 -48.86 12.04 -20.12
C GLN A 7 -48.26 12.68 -18.85
N ILE A 8 -47.94 11.85 -17.86
CA ILE A 8 -47.25 12.27 -16.63
C ILE A 8 -45.74 12.18 -16.90
N PHE A 9 -45.08 13.34 -17.03
CA PHE A 9 -43.63 13.46 -16.93
C PHE A 9 -43.25 13.60 -15.45
N LEU A 10 -42.55 12.60 -14.89
CA LEU A 10 -42.02 12.68 -13.53
C LEU A 10 -40.62 13.29 -13.58
N PHE A 11 -40.52 14.61 -13.38
CA PHE A 11 -39.25 15.30 -13.15
C PHE A 11 -38.94 15.27 -11.64
N PHE A 12 -37.94 14.49 -11.24
CA PHE A 12 -37.36 14.62 -9.90
C PHE A 12 -36.32 15.75 -9.91
N ILE A 13 -36.72 16.95 -9.50
CA ILE A 13 -35.79 18.05 -9.17
C ILE A 13 -35.55 17.98 -7.66
N CYS A 14 -34.44 17.35 -7.24
CA CYS A 14 -33.92 17.51 -5.90
C CYS A 14 -32.96 18.72 -5.88
N ALA A 15 -33.41 19.80 -5.24
CA ALA A 15 -32.56 20.92 -4.87
C ALA A 15 -31.44 20.45 -3.92
N LEU A 16 -30.19 20.62 -4.32
CA LEU A 16 -29.02 20.32 -3.50
C LEU A 16 -28.50 21.58 -2.82
N GLY A 17 -28.59 21.58 -1.49
CA GLY A 17 -27.69 22.37 -0.65
C GLY A 17 -26.25 21.88 -0.80
N ALA A 18 -25.30 22.80 -0.73
CA ALA A 18 -23.89 22.55 -0.94
C ALA A 18 -23.29 21.57 0.09
N ALA A 19 -22.86 20.40 -0.39
CA ALA A 19 -21.92 19.52 0.30
C ALA A 19 -20.88 19.04 -0.74
N HIS A 20 -19.60 19.25 -0.42
CA HIS A 20 -18.48 19.06 -1.32
C HIS A 20 -18.24 17.60 -1.73
N ALA A 21 -18.21 17.39 -3.05
CA ALA A 21 -17.27 16.61 -3.84
C ALA A 21 -16.60 15.37 -3.19
N GLN A 22 -17.27 14.22 -3.24
CA GLN A 22 -16.55 12.96 -3.50
C GLN A 22 -17.37 11.86 -4.20
N ASP A 23 -18.69 12.00 -4.35
CA ASP A 23 -19.52 10.86 -4.78
C ASP A 23 -20.34 11.05 -6.07
N LYS A 24 -20.30 12.24 -6.70
CA LYS A 24 -21.13 12.54 -7.87
C LYS A 24 -20.43 12.38 -9.23
N LYS A 25 -19.18 11.90 -9.26
CA LYS A 25 -18.35 11.82 -10.48
C LYS A 25 -17.92 10.40 -10.88
N SER A 26 -18.19 9.37 -10.07
CA SER A 26 -17.43 8.11 -10.21
C SER A 26 -17.88 7.19 -11.33
N GLU A 27 -19.10 7.33 -11.85
CA GLU A 27 -19.60 6.52 -12.96
C GLU A 27 -20.35 7.42 -13.94
N ASN A 28 -19.61 8.07 -14.85
CA ASN A 28 -20.18 8.72 -16.03
C ASN A 28 -20.70 7.65 -17.02
N ILE A 29 -21.60 6.78 -16.56
CA ILE A 29 -22.14 5.63 -17.28
C ILE A 29 -23.66 5.67 -17.17
N VAL A 30 -24.34 5.79 -18.31
CA VAL A 30 -25.80 5.79 -18.43
C VAL A 30 -26.22 4.40 -18.93
N ILE A 31 -27.00 3.68 -18.12
CA ILE A 31 -27.52 2.36 -18.47
C ILE A 31 -29.00 2.45 -18.82
N THR A 32 -29.39 1.97 -19.99
CA THR A 32 -30.79 1.90 -20.46
C THR A 32 -31.19 0.47 -20.79
N SER A 33 -32.51 0.21 -20.85
CA SER A 33 -33.07 -1.09 -21.23
C SER A 33 -34.13 -0.96 -22.32
N GLU A 34 -33.70 -0.51 -23.49
CA GLU A 34 -34.52 -0.33 -24.68
C GLU A 34 -34.44 -1.54 -25.62
N LYS A 35 -35.48 -1.71 -26.47
CA LYS A 35 -35.49 -2.76 -27.50
C LYS A 35 -34.32 -2.58 -28.46
N GLY A 36 -33.75 -3.68 -28.94
CA GLY A 36 -32.67 -3.64 -29.94
C GLY A 36 -31.58 -4.65 -29.60
N LYS A 37 -30.32 -4.21 -29.76
CA LYS A 37 -29.13 -4.99 -29.42
C LYS A 37 -28.43 -4.37 -28.21
N VAL A 38 -27.57 -5.14 -27.55
CA VAL A 38 -26.61 -4.58 -26.60
C VAL A 38 -25.71 -3.59 -27.35
N ARG A 39 -25.59 -2.37 -26.83
CA ARG A 39 -24.79 -1.32 -27.46
C ARG A 39 -24.04 -0.53 -26.40
N VAL A 40 -22.73 -0.41 -26.60
CA VAL A 40 -21.83 0.43 -25.81
C VAL A 40 -21.28 1.50 -26.72
N HIS A 41 -21.36 2.77 -26.31
CA HIS A 41 -20.75 3.88 -27.05
C HIS A 41 -20.49 5.06 -26.12
N THR A 42 -19.54 5.91 -26.50
CA THR A 42 -19.20 7.12 -25.74
C THR A 42 -19.74 8.35 -26.48
N ALA A 43 -20.41 9.24 -25.74
CA ALA A 43 -20.85 10.55 -26.24
C ALA A 43 -20.66 11.61 -25.15
N ASN A 44 -20.10 12.78 -25.50
CA ASN A 44 -19.82 13.87 -24.54
C ASN A 44 -19.00 13.44 -23.30
N GLY A 45 -18.14 12.43 -23.42
CA GLY A 45 -17.34 11.88 -22.31
C GLY A 45 -18.07 10.88 -21.42
N GLU A 46 -19.39 10.73 -21.58
CA GLU A 46 -20.20 9.73 -20.89
C GLU A 46 -20.28 8.43 -21.70
N LEU A 47 -20.32 7.30 -20.98
CA LEU A 47 -20.50 5.97 -21.57
C LEU A 47 -21.97 5.60 -21.55
N TYR A 48 -22.55 5.29 -22.69
CA TYR A 48 -23.94 4.88 -22.83
C TYR A 48 -24.03 3.38 -23.12
N VAL A 49 -24.77 2.66 -22.28
CA VAL A 49 -24.91 1.21 -22.32
C VAL A 49 -26.39 0.86 -22.41
N ASN A 50 -26.84 0.40 -23.58
CA ASN A 50 -28.17 -0.17 -23.73
C ASN A 50 -28.10 -1.69 -23.59
N VAL A 51 -28.89 -2.28 -22.68
CA VAL A 51 -29.07 -3.73 -22.55
C VAL A 51 -30.55 -4.09 -22.70
N PRO A 52 -30.96 -4.73 -23.82
CA PRO A 52 -32.36 -5.02 -24.06
C PRO A 52 -32.99 -5.89 -22.96
N PRO A 53 -34.30 -5.75 -22.67
CA PRO A 53 -34.93 -6.47 -21.56
C PRO A 53 -34.80 -8.00 -21.62
N LYS A 54 -34.67 -8.58 -22.82
CA LYS A 54 -34.42 -10.01 -22.99
C LYS A 54 -33.04 -10.40 -22.47
N ASP A 55 -32.02 -9.62 -22.80
CA ASP A 55 -30.64 -9.85 -22.40
C ASP A 55 -30.46 -9.61 -20.90
N VAL A 56 -31.11 -8.57 -20.34
CA VAL A 56 -31.14 -8.36 -18.88
C VAL A 56 -31.63 -9.61 -18.15
N ARG A 57 -32.78 -10.16 -18.56
CA ARG A 57 -33.32 -11.39 -17.96
C ARG A 57 -32.38 -12.59 -18.13
N SER A 58 -31.73 -12.71 -19.29
CA SER A 58 -30.77 -13.77 -19.57
C SER A 58 -29.55 -13.69 -18.63
N HIS A 59 -28.97 -12.50 -18.46
CA HIS A 59 -27.82 -12.28 -17.58
C HIS A 59 -28.18 -12.48 -16.10
N GLN A 60 -29.36 -12.02 -15.67
CA GLN A 60 -29.86 -12.26 -14.31
C GLN A 60 -30.05 -13.76 -14.03
N ALA A 61 -30.60 -14.51 -14.99
CA ALA A 61 -30.75 -15.96 -14.86
C ALA A 61 -29.39 -16.69 -14.81
N ALA A 62 -28.38 -16.17 -15.53
CA ALA A 62 -27.03 -16.73 -15.52
C ALA A 62 -26.22 -16.37 -14.25
N GLY A 63 -26.57 -15.28 -13.56
CA GLY A 63 -25.86 -14.79 -12.38
C GLY A 63 -24.50 -14.15 -12.68
N LEU A 64 -24.13 -14.02 -13.97
CA LEU A 64 -22.86 -13.46 -14.40
C LEU A 64 -22.95 -12.79 -15.77
N VAL A 65 -21.98 -11.93 -16.05
CA VAL A 65 -21.75 -11.29 -17.35
C VAL A 65 -20.28 -11.39 -17.77
N ARG A 66 -20.02 -11.31 -19.07
CA ARG A 66 -18.69 -11.36 -19.68
C ARG A 66 -18.41 -10.09 -20.47
N TYR A 67 -17.14 -9.76 -20.66
CA TYR A 67 -16.75 -8.59 -21.46
C TYR A 67 -17.27 -8.64 -22.90
N ALA A 68 -17.34 -9.83 -23.50
CA ALA A 68 -17.88 -10.02 -24.85
C ALA A 68 -19.38 -9.71 -24.95
N ASP A 69 -20.15 -9.85 -23.86
CA ASP A 69 -21.58 -9.52 -23.84
C ASP A 69 -21.80 -8.01 -24.09
N PHE A 70 -20.78 -7.19 -23.80
CA PHE A 70 -20.76 -5.74 -23.94
C PHE A 70 -19.84 -5.27 -25.08
N GLY A 71 -19.40 -6.19 -25.94
CA GLY A 71 -18.69 -5.87 -27.18
C GLY A 71 -17.17 -5.76 -27.07
N ALA A 72 -16.55 -6.27 -25.99
CA ALA A 72 -15.09 -6.39 -25.95
C ALA A 72 -14.60 -7.41 -27.02
N ALA A 73 -13.60 -7.03 -27.79
CA ALA A 73 -13.00 -7.85 -28.83
C ALA A 73 -12.06 -8.90 -28.23
N GLY A 74 -11.23 -8.52 -27.25
CA GLY A 74 -10.26 -9.45 -26.63
C GLY A 74 -9.19 -9.95 -27.62
N ASP A 75 -8.86 -9.15 -28.64
CA ASP A 75 -7.94 -9.47 -29.73
C ASP A 75 -6.50 -8.94 -29.52
N GLY A 76 -6.27 -8.25 -28.39
CA GLY A 76 -5.00 -7.63 -28.01
C GLY A 76 -4.67 -6.34 -28.76
N LYS A 77 -5.62 -5.78 -29.51
CA LYS A 77 -5.41 -4.58 -30.35
C LYS A 77 -6.50 -3.53 -30.18
N THR A 78 -7.75 -3.97 -30.13
CA THR A 78 -8.90 -3.10 -29.95
C THR A 78 -8.93 -2.60 -28.51
N ASP A 79 -9.10 -1.28 -28.31
CA ASP A 79 -9.25 -0.70 -26.97
C ASP A 79 -10.57 -1.15 -26.34
N ASP A 80 -10.47 -2.15 -25.45
CA ASP A 80 -11.60 -2.83 -24.82
C ASP A 80 -12.11 -2.10 -23.58
N MET A 81 -11.48 -0.98 -23.18
CA MET A 81 -11.73 -0.35 -21.88
C MET A 81 -13.18 0.11 -21.69
N ASP A 82 -13.85 0.60 -22.74
CA ASP A 82 -15.26 1.02 -22.65
C ASP A 82 -16.19 -0.19 -22.47
N ALA A 83 -15.93 -1.32 -23.15
CA ALA A 83 -16.71 -2.54 -22.98
C ALA A 83 -16.49 -3.18 -21.59
N ILE A 84 -15.25 -3.16 -21.09
CA ILE A 84 -14.91 -3.60 -19.74
C ILE A 84 -15.66 -2.75 -18.70
N ALA A 85 -15.60 -1.42 -18.81
CA ALA A 85 -16.30 -0.52 -17.90
C ALA A 85 -17.83 -0.71 -17.95
N ALA A 86 -18.41 -0.87 -19.14
CA ALA A 86 -19.84 -1.15 -19.32
C ALA A 86 -20.27 -2.47 -18.65
N THR A 87 -19.46 -3.52 -18.79
CA THR A 87 -19.71 -4.83 -18.19
C THR A 87 -19.78 -4.72 -16.67
N HIS A 88 -18.79 -4.05 -16.06
CA HIS A 88 -18.73 -3.85 -14.62
C HIS A 88 -19.88 -2.97 -14.11
N ALA A 89 -20.23 -1.90 -14.81
CA ALA A 89 -21.35 -1.03 -14.44
C ALA A 89 -22.69 -1.80 -14.42
N PHE A 90 -22.94 -2.61 -15.45
CA PHE A 90 -24.13 -3.46 -15.52
C PHE A 90 -24.12 -4.53 -14.42
N ALA A 91 -22.97 -5.18 -14.19
CA ALA A 91 -22.81 -6.18 -13.15
C ALA A 91 -23.09 -5.61 -11.76
N ASN A 92 -22.57 -4.42 -11.45
CA ASN A 92 -22.81 -3.74 -10.19
C ASN A 92 -24.30 -3.41 -10.00
N LEU A 93 -24.96 -2.85 -11.03
CA LEU A 93 -26.38 -2.50 -10.97
C LEU A 93 -27.28 -3.71 -10.64
N HIS A 94 -26.90 -4.89 -11.13
CA HIS A 94 -27.71 -6.10 -11.01
C HIS A 94 -27.16 -7.13 -10.01
N GLY A 95 -26.06 -6.83 -9.31
CA GLY A 95 -25.41 -7.74 -8.37
C GLY A 95 -24.87 -9.03 -9.01
N LEU A 96 -24.43 -8.97 -10.26
CA LEU A 96 -23.94 -10.13 -11.03
C LEU A 96 -22.42 -10.26 -10.94
N ALA A 97 -21.90 -11.48 -11.04
CA ALA A 97 -20.46 -11.68 -11.17
C ALA A 97 -19.96 -11.27 -12.56
N VAL A 98 -18.68 -10.91 -12.67
CA VAL A 98 -18.00 -10.64 -13.94
C VAL A 98 -17.02 -11.77 -14.24
N LYS A 99 -17.00 -12.26 -15.49
CA LYS A 99 -16.04 -13.26 -15.94
C LYS A 99 -15.38 -12.90 -17.28
N ALA A 100 -14.05 -12.79 -17.28
CA ALA A 100 -13.27 -12.64 -18.50
C ALA A 100 -13.19 -13.96 -19.28
N ALA A 101 -12.92 -13.90 -20.58
CA ALA A 101 -12.68 -15.09 -21.39
C ALA A 101 -11.21 -15.53 -21.30
N ASP A 102 -10.96 -16.77 -20.91
CA ASP A 102 -9.60 -17.30 -20.64
C ASP A 102 -8.61 -17.18 -21.82
N HIS A 103 -9.10 -17.14 -23.06
CA HIS A 103 -8.28 -17.04 -24.27
C HIS A 103 -8.13 -15.60 -24.79
N ALA A 104 -8.86 -14.64 -24.21
CA ALA A 104 -8.85 -13.26 -24.68
C ALA A 104 -7.61 -12.52 -24.20
N THR A 105 -7.18 -11.57 -25.03
CA THR A 105 -6.21 -10.54 -24.66
C THR A 105 -6.89 -9.19 -24.77
N TYR A 106 -7.17 -8.54 -23.65
CA TYR A 106 -7.83 -7.23 -23.65
C TYR A 106 -6.79 -6.13 -23.70
N TYR A 107 -6.82 -5.31 -24.74
CA TYR A 107 -5.95 -4.12 -24.84
C TYR A 107 -6.65 -2.92 -24.20
N ILE A 108 -5.92 -2.20 -23.35
CA ILE A 108 -6.39 -1.04 -22.59
C ILE A 108 -5.48 0.13 -22.94
N GLY A 109 -5.97 1.01 -23.81
CA GLY A 109 -5.23 2.18 -24.27
C GLY A 109 -5.21 3.32 -23.24
N GLY A 110 -4.65 4.47 -23.63
CA GLY A 110 -4.48 5.64 -22.78
C GLY A 110 -5.75 6.43 -22.41
N LYS A 111 -6.95 5.95 -22.79
CA LYS A 111 -8.23 6.61 -22.53
C LYS A 111 -8.49 6.78 -21.02
N GLU A 112 -9.01 7.95 -20.61
CA GLU A 112 -9.50 8.17 -19.25
C GLU A 112 -10.84 7.44 -19.02
N ARG A 113 -10.75 6.16 -18.66
CA ARG A 113 -11.91 5.33 -18.30
C ARG A 113 -11.51 4.38 -17.18
N THR A 114 -12.35 4.29 -16.15
CA THR A 114 -12.18 3.38 -15.01
C THR A 114 -13.34 2.39 -14.96
N ALA A 115 -13.03 1.11 -14.78
CA ALA A 115 -14.01 0.08 -14.48
C ALA A 115 -14.18 -0.06 -12.96
N MET A 116 -15.40 0.22 -12.46
CA MET A 116 -15.73 0.08 -11.04
C MET A 116 -16.09 -1.37 -10.72
N ILE A 117 -15.34 -2.03 -9.85
CA ILE A 117 -15.61 -3.40 -9.40
C ILE A 117 -16.31 -3.35 -8.04
N ARG A 118 -17.57 -3.78 -7.96
CA ARG A 118 -18.29 -3.99 -6.70
C ARG A 118 -18.81 -5.42 -6.51
N THR A 119 -18.69 -6.26 -7.54
CA THR A 119 -19.11 -7.66 -7.52
C THR A 119 -17.96 -8.61 -7.84
N ASN A 120 -18.12 -9.88 -7.49
CA ASN A 120 -17.07 -10.89 -7.69
C ASN A 120 -16.61 -10.90 -9.16
N THR A 121 -15.30 -10.87 -9.36
CA THR A 121 -14.69 -10.77 -10.69
C THR A 121 -13.69 -11.89 -10.90
N ASP A 122 -13.92 -12.72 -11.91
CA ASP A 122 -13.00 -13.76 -12.36
C ASP A 122 -12.33 -13.30 -13.67
N PHE A 123 -11.13 -12.74 -13.56
CA PHE A 123 -10.28 -12.46 -14.72
C PHE A 123 -9.74 -13.75 -15.36
N GLY A 124 -9.82 -14.90 -14.67
CA GLY A 124 -9.46 -16.20 -15.20
C GLY A 124 -8.02 -16.26 -15.71
N LYS A 125 -7.84 -16.82 -16.90
CA LYS A 125 -6.54 -16.86 -17.60
C LYS A 125 -6.41 -15.77 -18.66
N ALA A 126 -7.31 -14.79 -18.69
CA ALA A 126 -7.26 -13.72 -19.68
C ALA A 126 -5.98 -12.89 -19.52
N SER A 127 -5.50 -12.36 -20.63
CA SER A 127 -4.39 -11.41 -20.66
C SER A 127 -4.92 -9.99 -20.78
N PHE A 128 -4.26 -9.02 -20.13
CA PHE A 128 -4.57 -7.60 -20.21
C PHE A 128 -3.31 -6.83 -20.53
N ILE A 129 -3.34 -6.03 -21.60
CA ILE A 129 -2.24 -5.13 -21.98
C ILE A 129 -2.67 -3.73 -21.60
N ILE A 130 -1.96 -3.11 -20.64
CA ILE A 130 -2.18 -1.72 -20.24
C ILE A 130 -1.09 -0.90 -20.89
N ASP A 131 -1.47 -0.08 -21.85
CA ASP A 131 -0.55 0.77 -22.60
C ASP A 131 -0.47 2.15 -21.98
N ASP A 132 0.66 2.44 -21.33
CA ASP A 132 0.90 3.71 -20.64
C ASP A 132 1.80 4.66 -21.43
N THR A 133 2.06 4.36 -22.71
CA THR A 133 2.90 5.20 -23.57
C THR A 133 2.25 6.55 -23.91
N GLU A 134 0.91 6.60 -24.04
CA GLU A 134 0.15 7.80 -24.42
C GLU A 134 -1.14 7.98 -23.59
N VAL A 135 -1.00 8.20 -22.28
CA VAL A 135 -2.16 8.35 -21.37
C VAL A 135 -2.78 9.75 -21.38
N GLN A 136 -4.11 9.82 -21.40
CA GLN A 136 -4.87 11.08 -21.25
C GLN A 136 -4.81 11.61 -19.82
N ASN A 137 -4.97 10.72 -18.84
CA ASN A 137 -4.93 11.06 -17.42
C ASN A 137 -4.18 9.98 -16.63
N ARG A 138 -2.92 10.27 -16.27
CA ARG A 138 -2.08 9.38 -15.46
C ARG A 138 -2.61 9.12 -14.05
N ASN A 139 -3.50 9.97 -13.53
CA ASN A 139 -4.03 9.84 -12.17
C ASN A 139 -5.25 8.91 -12.11
N ALA A 140 -5.79 8.46 -13.25
CA ALA A 140 -6.95 7.58 -13.30
C ALA A 140 -6.52 6.12 -13.21
N SER A 141 -7.20 5.36 -12.32
CA SER A 141 -7.07 3.91 -12.24
C SER A 141 -7.77 3.22 -13.40
N VAL A 142 -7.22 2.10 -13.84
CA VAL A 142 -7.88 1.23 -14.83
C VAL A 142 -9.05 0.51 -14.18
N PHE A 143 -8.81 -0.08 -13.00
CA PHE A 143 -9.85 -0.70 -12.18
C PHE A 143 -9.91 -0.04 -10.80
N LEU A 144 -11.12 0.21 -10.32
CA LEU A 144 -11.37 0.70 -8.96
C LEU A 144 -12.31 -0.28 -8.25
N VAL A 145 -11.79 -0.96 -7.22
CA VAL A 145 -12.56 -1.82 -6.34
C VAL A 145 -13.19 -0.96 -5.25
N GLY A 146 -14.51 -0.78 -5.29
CA GLY A 146 -15.24 0.16 -4.46
C GLY A 146 -16.39 -0.48 -3.67
N SER A 147 -16.86 0.22 -2.64
CA SER A 147 -18.07 -0.15 -1.89
C SER A 147 -19.28 0.60 -2.44
N ASP A 148 -20.48 0.03 -2.26
CA ASP A 148 -21.75 0.78 -2.37
C ASP A 148 -22.08 1.53 -1.07
N LEU A 149 -21.42 1.18 0.04
CA LEU A 149 -21.61 1.82 1.33
C LEU A 149 -21.02 3.23 1.32
N LYS A 150 -21.82 4.18 1.81
CA LYS A 150 -21.47 5.60 1.82
C LYS A 150 -20.79 5.97 3.12
N SER A 151 -19.69 6.71 3.01
CA SER A 151 -19.05 7.30 4.17
C SER A 151 -19.86 8.48 4.70
N PHE A 152 -19.67 8.79 5.98
CA PHE A 152 -20.30 9.94 6.63
C PHE A 152 -19.37 10.56 7.68
N LYS A 153 -19.66 11.81 8.05
CA LYS A 153 -18.91 12.52 9.12
C LYS A 153 -19.71 12.49 10.42
N PRO A 154 -19.19 11.89 11.51
CA PRO A 154 -19.84 11.92 12.81
C PRO A 154 -19.77 13.34 13.41
N LYS A 155 -20.84 13.78 14.07
CA LYS A 155 -20.91 15.11 14.70
C LYS A 155 -20.31 15.17 16.12
N THR A 156 -20.18 14.03 16.77
CA THR A 156 -19.91 13.93 18.22
C THR A 156 -18.44 13.74 18.56
N ILE A 157 -17.59 13.39 17.60
CA ILE A 157 -16.17 13.08 17.85
C ILE A 157 -15.33 14.32 17.52
N THR A 158 -14.93 15.07 18.55
CA THR A 158 -14.10 16.28 18.40
C THR A 158 -12.64 16.07 18.81
N SER A 159 -12.38 15.02 19.58
CA SER A 159 -11.06 14.62 20.06
C SER A 159 -10.99 13.10 20.22
N LEU A 160 -9.78 12.57 20.25
CA LEU A 160 -9.48 11.16 20.53
C LEU A 160 -8.22 11.07 21.39
N LYS A 161 -8.10 10.01 22.18
CA LYS A 161 -6.88 9.71 22.92
C LYS A 161 -6.21 8.43 22.40
N ARG A 162 -4.89 8.40 22.47
CA ARG A 162 -4.10 7.20 22.18
C ARG A 162 -4.63 6.05 23.03
N ASN A 163 -4.78 4.87 22.43
CA ASN A 163 -5.32 3.66 23.07
C ASN A 163 -6.75 3.79 23.64
N GLN A 164 -7.52 4.79 23.21
CA GLN A 164 -8.94 4.90 23.55
C GLN A 164 -9.68 3.64 23.08
N LYS A 165 -10.39 2.99 24.01
CA LYS A 165 -11.03 1.68 23.77
C LYS A 165 -12.39 1.79 23.09
N LYS A 166 -13.03 2.96 23.15
CA LYS A 166 -14.39 3.17 22.69
C LYS A 166 -14.60 4.62 22.24
N ILE A 167 -15.32 4.83 21.15
CA ILE A 167 -15.72 6.16 20.68
C ILE A 167 -17.20 6.43 20.96
N GLU A 168 -17.57 7.70 21.01
CA GLU A 168 -18.95 8.14 21.21
C GLU A 168 -19.62 8.43 19.87
N ALA A 169 -20.07 7.38 19.19
CA ALA A 169 -20.82 7.49 17.94
C ALA A 169 -21.89 6.39 17.84
N ALA A 170 -22.99 6.69 17.17
CA ALA A 170 -23.96 5.69 16.73
C ALA A 170 -23.57 5.20 15.33
N LEU A 171 -23.41 3.89 15.17
CA LEU A 171 -22.88 3.29 13.95
C LEU A 171 -23.87 2.28 13.36
N PRO A 172 -23.96 2.17 12.02
CA PRO A 172 -24.83 1.21 11.35
C PRO A 172 -24.31 -0.24 11.43
N GLY A 173 -23.06 -0.43 11.85
CA GLY A 173 -22.35 -1.71 11.89
C GLY A 173 -20.87 -1.47 12.19
N PRO A 174 -20.00 -2.46 11.96
CA PRO A 174 -18.56 -2.23 11.98
C PRO A 174 -18.17 -1.15 10.97
N CYS A 175 -17.31 -0.23 11.39
CA CYS A 175 -16.86 0.88 10.56
C CYS A 175 -15.35 1.03 10.62
N LEU A 176 -14.80 1.47 9.49
CA LEU A 176 -13.46 2.02 9.37
C LEU A 176 -13.53 3.53 9.61
N ILE A 177 -12.64 4.05 10.44
CA ILE A 177 -12.57 5.47 10.77
C ILE A 177 -11.22 6.00 10.39
N THR A 178 -11.21 7.07 9.58
CA THR A 178 -10.03 7.86 9.27
C THR A 178 -10.19 9.22 9.95
N VAL A 179 -9.17 9.63 10.70
CA VAL A 179 -9.15 10.89 11.44
C VAL A 179 -7.91 11.70 11.06
N THR A 180 -8.08 13.00 10.92
CA THR A 180 -7.02 13.94 10.59
C THR A 180 -7.09 15.19 11.45
N ASN A 181 -5.93 15.66 11.88
CA ASN A 181 -5.71 17.00 12.41
C ASN A 181 -4.70 17.74 11.53
N ALA A 182 -5.20 18.65 10.70
CA ALA A 182 -4.40 19.42 9.76
C ALA A 182 -3.47 20.45 10.43
N ASN A 183 -3.78 20.83 11.69
CA ASN A 183 -3.04 21.82 12.46
C ASN A 183 -1.75 21.24 13.07
N VAL A 184 -1.59 19.92 13.10
CA VAL A 184 -0.39 19.23 13.57
C VAL A 184 0.30 18.59 12.38
N LYS A 185 1.60 18.86 12.21
CA LYS A 185 2.43 18.23 11.18
C LYS A 185 3.32 17.16 11.80
N GLN A 186 3.33 16.00 11.18
CA GLN A 186 4.17 14.86 11.52
C GLN A 186 4.93 14.41 10.27
N TYR A 187 5.97 13.60 10.45
CA TYR A 187 6.76 13.03 9.35
C TYR A 187 7.39 14.13 8.48
N ILE A 188 7.86 15.22 9.12
CA ILE A 188 8.58 16.30 8.46
C ILE A 188 9.89 15.71 7.95
N ARG A 189 9.95 15.45 6.64
CA ARG A 189 10.99 14.60 6.07
C ARG A 189 12.33 15.33 6.02
N PHE A 190 13.39 14.62 6.38
CA PHE A 190 14.77 15.09 6.26
C PHE A 190 15.42 14.60 4.95
N GLY A 191 16.44 15.32 4.48
CA GLY A 191 17.30 14.90 3.36
C GLY A 191 16.83 15.37 1.98
N LEU A 192 17.20 14.62 0.93
CA LEU A 192 17.06 15.05 -0.47
C LEU A 192 15.61 15.33 -0.91
N ASN A 193 14.66 14.67 -0.25
CA ASN A 193 13.22 14.80 -0.48
C ASN A 193 12.50 15.51 0.66
N GLN A 194 13.19 16.43 1.34
CA GLN A 194 12.63 17.21 2.44
C GLN A 194 11.28 17.85 2.11
N ASN A 195 10.40 17.93 3.11
CA ASN A 195 9.05 18.49 2.98
C ASN A 195 8.58 19.09 4.31
N ASN A 196 7.36 19.65 4.31
CA ASN A 196 6.76 20.30 5.50
C ASN A 196 5.91 19.33 6.36
N GLY A 197 6.16 18.02 6.24
CA GLY A 197 5.39 16.97 6.91
C GLY A 197 3.99 16.76 6.34
N SER A 198 3.27 15.84 6.96
CA SER A 198 1.88 15.50 6.69
C SER A 198 1.01 15.80 7.90
N ALA A 199 -0.28 16.06 7.65
CA ALA A 199 -1.23 16.22 8.74
C ALA A 199 -1.24 14.96 9.63
N GLN A 200 -1.30 15.17 10.95
CA GLN A 200 -1.48 14.07 11.90
C GLN A 200 -2.70 13.27 11.47
N THR A 201 -2.50 11.98 11.18
CA THR A 201 -3.52 11.11 10.59
C THR A 201 -3.49 9.77 11.28
N ASP A 202 -4.66 9.22 11.55
CA ASP A 202 -4.79 7.84 11.99
C ASP A 202 -5.99 7.16 11.34
N ILE A 203 -5.95 5.83 11.30
CA ILE A 203 -7.02 4.99 10.81
C ILE A 203 -7.22 3.78 11.73
N PHE A 204 -8.47 3.44 12.06
CA PHE A 204 -8.81 2.35 12.97
C PHE A 204 -10.20 1.77 12.72
N VAL A 205 -10.42 0.54 13.16
CA VAL A 205 -11.72 -0.15 13.05
C VAL A 205 -12.46 -0.07 14.38
N VAL A 206 -13.77 0.11 14.31
CA VAL A 206 -14.69 -0.02 15.44
C VAL A 206 -15.80 -1.03 15.15
N ASP A 207 -16.27 -1.72 16.18
CA ASP A 207 -17.46 -2.57 16.08
C ASP A 207 -18.77 -1.73 16.08
N LYS A 208 -19.92 -2.40 15.91
CA LYS A 208 -21.24 -1.74 15.93
C LYS A 208 -21.59 -1.04 17.26
N ASN A 209 -20.89 -1.40 18.34
CA ASN A 209 -21.06 -0.82 19.67
C ASN A 209 -20.00 0.28 19.92
N SER A 210 -19.25 0.67 18.89
CA SER A 210 -18.24 1.71 18.90
C SER A 210 -16.98 1.36 19.70
N ASN A 211 -16.72 0.08 19.96
CA ASN A 211 -15.47 -0.37 20.57
C ASN A 211 -14.37 -0.42 19.51
N VAL A 212 -13.19 0.13 19.82
CA VAL A 212 -12.01 0.14 18.95
C VAL A 212 -11.36 -1.24 18.93
N ASP A 213 -10.94 -1.71 17.76
CA ASP A 213 -10.11 -2.91 17.64
C ASP A 213 -8.72 -2.64 18.23
N MET A 214 -8.50 -3.11 19.46
CA MET A 214 -7.24 -2.90 20.18
C MET A 214 -6.07 -3.71 19.62
N LYS A 215 -6.26 -4.53 18.59
CA LYS A 215 -5.14 -5.08 17.80
C LYS A 215 -4.53 -4.05 16.85
N ALA A 216 -5.24 -2.96 16.56
CA ALA A 216 -4.78 -1.82 15.80
C ALA A 216 -5.30 -0.52 16.44
N PRO A 217 -4.83 -0.21 17.67
CA PRO A 217 -5.41 0.86 18.48
C PRO A 217 -5.15 2.23 17.86
N ILE A 218 -5.85 3.26 18.37
CA ILE A 218 -5.56 4.66 18.04
C ILE A 218 -4.13 4.98 18.52
N ILE A 219 -3.26 5.43 17.62
CA ILE A 219 -1.83 5.63 17.89
C ILE A 219 -1.45 7.08 18.21
N TRP A 220 -2.41 8.01 18.18
CA TRP A 220 -2.16 9.42 18.47
C TRP A 220 -3.20 9.99 19.42
N ASP A 221 -2.79 10.98 20.20
CA ASP A 221 -3.73 11.91 20.82
C ASP A 221 -4.13 12.95 19.79
N PHE A 222 -5.44 13.14 19.63
CA PHE A 222 -6.05 14.17 18.80
C PHE A 222 -6.79 15.13 19.72
N ASP A 223 -6.15 16.21 20.14
CA ASP A 223 -6.81 17.25 20.95
C ASP A 223 -7.85 18.03 20.13
N GLN A 224 -7.71 18.00 18.80
CA GLN A 224 -8.67 18.51 17.84
C GLN A 224 -8.74 17.58 16.62
N ILE A 225 -9.88 17.57 15.97
CA ILE A 225 -10.12 16.85 14.72
C ILE A 225 -10.57 17.86 13.66
N THR A 226 -9.80 17.98 12.58
CA THR A 226 -10.14 18.86 11.45
C THR A 226 -10.95 18.11 10.39
N ASP A 227 -10.74 16.79 10.29
CA ASP A 227 -11.55 15.92 9.43
C ASP A 227 -11.68 14.53 10.03
N ILE A 228 -12.86 13.94 9.88
CA ILE A 228 -13.13 12.57 10.27
C ILE A 228 -14.13 11.95 9.31
N THR A 229 -13.82 10.75 8.87
CA THR A 229 -14.67 9.96 7.98
C THR A 229 -14.94 8.61 8.62
N VAL A 230 -16.22 8.22 8.65
CA VAL A 230 -16.69 6.90 9.07
C VAL A 230 -17.21 6.17 7.84
N LEU A 231 -16.60 5.05 7.49
CA LEU A 231 -16.97 4.21 6.36
C LEU A 231 -17.45 2.85 6.89
N PRO A 232 -18.73 2.48 6.70
CA PRO A 232 -19.20 1.13 7.01
C PRO A 232 -18.42 0.06 6.25
N ILE A 233 -18.13 -1.06 6.90
CA ILE A 233 -17.38 -2.17 6.31
C ILE A 233 -18.38 -3.16 5.68
N ASP A 234 -18.17 -3.47 4.40
CA ASP A 234 -18.94 -4.51 3.71
C ASP A 234 -18.84 -5.85 4.44
N GLU A 235 -19.97 -6.46 4.80
CA GLU A 235 -19.97 -7.77 5.48
C GLU A 235 -19.49 -8.91 4.58
N LYS A 236 -19.82 -8.83 3.27
CA LYS A 236 -19.49 -9.88 2.31
C LYS A 236 -18.10 -9.67 1.73
N LEU A 237 -17.31 -10.74 1.74
CA LEU A 237 -16.04 -10.82 1.03
C LEU A 237 -16.26 -10.64 -0.48
N LEU A 238 -15.55 -9.69 -1.07
CA LEU A 238 -15.44 -9.55 -2.53
C LEU A 238 -14.22 -10.33 -3.01
N LYS A 239 -14.40 -11.20 -4.00
CA LYS A 239 -13.31 -12.00 -4.59
C LYS A 239 -12.97 -11.52 -5.99
N ILE A 240 -11.68 -11.31 -6.22
CA ILE A 240 -11.08 -11.04 -7.53
C ILE A 240 -10.07 -12.14 -7.81
N THR A 241 -10.24 -12.89 -8.91
CA THR A 241 -9.40 -14.05 -9.20
C THR A 241 -8.74 -13.98 -10.57
N GLY A 242 -7.48 -14.40 -10.64
CA GLY A 242 -6.74 -14.56 -11.90
C GLY A 242 -6.39 -13.25 -12.60
N GLY A 243 -6.11 -13.38 -13.91
CA GLY A 243 -5.71 -12.30 -14.80
C GLY A 243 -4.19 -12.17 -14.92
N ARG A 244 -3.71 -12.05 -16.16
CA ARG A 244 -2.31 -11.77 -16.50
C ARG A 244 -2.19 -10.37 -17.07
N PHE A 245 -1.74 -9.42 -16.27
CA PHE A 245 -1.61 -8.03 -16.63
C PHE A 245 -0.18 -7.74 -17.09
N THR A 246 -0.05 -7.02 -18.20
CA THR A 246 1.24 -6.51 -18.69
C THR A 246 1.12 -5.02 -18.93
N THR A 247 1.88 -4.24 -18.17
CA THR A 247 2.03 -2.80 -18.40
C THR A 247 3.13 -2.56 -19.43
N ILE A 248 2.81 -1.83 -20.50
CA ILE A 248 3.81 -1.22 -21.39
C ILE A 248 4.15 0.13 -20.76
N ALA A 249 5.37 0.26 -20.27
CA ALA A 249 5.75 1.39 -19.44
C ALA A 249 5.69 2.73 -20.20
N ASN A 250 5.28 3.78 -19.49
CA ASN A 250 5.37 5.16 -19.93
C ASN A 250 6.78 5.55 -20.39
N ARG A 251 6.84 6.49 -21.34
CA ARG A 251 8.08 7.12 -21.85
C ARG A 251 8.20 8.57 -21.37
N ALA A 252 7.65 8.87 -20.20
CA ALA A 252 7.65 10.23 -19.68
C ALA A 252 9.02 10.60 -19.12
N GLU A 253 9.29 11.91 -19.03
CA GLU A 253 10.49 12.40 -18.37
C GLU A 253 10.55 11.96 -16.90
N SER A 254 11.75 11.68 -16.41
CA SER A 254 12.02 11.28 -15.03
C SER A 254 11.76 12.41 -14.02
N LYS A 255 10.49 12.57 -13.65
CA LYS A 255 9.97 13.53 -12.66
C LYS A 255 9.00 12.86 -11.71
N TYR A 256 8.72 13.48 -10.55
CA TYR A 256 7.70 13.01 -9.59
C TYR A 256 6.26 13.22 -10.11
N THR A 257 5.92 12.52 -11.19
CA THR A 257 4.62 12.55 -11.87
C THR A 257 4.04 11.15 -11.92
N TYR A 258 3.61 10.65 -10.76
CA TYR A 258 3.20 9.26 -10.58
C TYR A 258 2.07 8.81 -11.50
N TYR A 259 2.20 7.60 -12.05
CA TYR A 259 1.14 6.91 -12.80
C TYR A 259 0.33 6.03 -11.86
N SER A 260 -1.00 6.14 -11.95
CA SER A 260 -2.00 5.41 -11.17
C SER A 260 -2.81 4.45 -12.04
N ARG A 261 -2.30 4.06 -13.21
CA ARG A 261 -2.93 3.16 -14.18
C ARG A 261 -2.96 1.71 -13.66
N ASN A 262 -3.74 1.51 -12.61
CA ASN A 262 -3.62 0.39 -11.68
C ASN A 262 -4.98 -0.26 -11.35
N ILE A 263 -4.93 -1.26 -10.48
CA ILE A 263 -6.08 -1.75 -9.70
C ILE A 263 -6.04 -1.07 -8.33
N ALA A 264 -6.89 -0.07 -8.14
CA ALA A 264 -7.06 0.60 -6.87
C ALA A 264 -8.11 -0.12 -6.02
N ILE A 265 -7.75 -0.50 -4.79
CA ILE A 265 -8.65 -1.12 -3.81
C ILE A 265 -9.00 -0.07 -2.75
N ARG A 266 -10.25 0.37 -2.75
CA ARG A 266 -10.85 1.33 -1.80
C ARG A 266 -12.06 0.75 -1.05
N ARG A 267 -12.17 -0.58 -1.06
CA ARG A 267 -13.22 -1.37 -0.39
C ARG A 267 -12.58 -2.27 0.65
N SER A 268 -13.23 -2.42 1.81
CA SER A 268 -12.82 -3.39 2.83
C SER A 268 -13.28 -4.81 2.50
N ASN A 269 -12.72 -5.82 3.17
CA ASN A 269 -13.08 -7.24 2.98
C ASN A 269 -12.93 -7.70 1.52
N VAL A 270 -11.69 -7.65 1.01
CA VAL A 270 -11.34 -8.01 -0.37
C VAL A 270 -10.28 -9.10 -0.40
N LEU A 271 -10.49 -10.12 -1.22
CA LEU A 271 -9.48 -11.12 -1.57
C LEU A 271 -9.14 -10.98 -3.05
N VAL A 272 -7.86 -10.78 -3.35
CA VAL A 272 -7.30 -10.92 -4.69
C VAL A 272 -6.43 -12.17 -4.71
N GLU A 273 -6.74 -13.13 -5.60
CA GLU A 273 -6.05 -14.41 -5.66
C GLU A 273 -5.60 -14.77 -7.08
N GLY A 274 -4.33 -15.15 -7.24
CA GLY A 274 -3.83 -15.70 -8.51
C GLY A 274 -3.56 -14.66 -9.62
N LEU A 275 -3.48 -13.38 -9.28
CA LEU A 275 -3.16 -12.31 -10.23
C LEU A 275 -1.67 -12.34 -10.59
N GLU A 276 -1.34 -12.07 -11.86
CA GLU A 276 0.02 -11.82 -12.31
C GLU A 276 0.13 -10.42 -12.91
N HIS A 277 1.15 -9.67 -12.52
CA HIS A 277 1.53 -8.42 -13.17
C HIS A 277 2.96 -8.52 -13.72
N ARG A 278 3.16 -7.98 -14.91
CA ARG A 278 4.43 -7.92 -15.64
C ARG A 278 4.62 -6.54 -16.25
N ILE A 279 5.86 -6.14 -16.45
CA ILE A 279 6.23 -4.86 -17.03
C ILE A 279 7.10 -5.10 -18.27
N THR A 280 6.82 -4.35 -19.34
CA THR A 280 7.65 -4.27 -20.55
C THR A 280 7.83 -2.81 -20.96
N GLY A 281 8.75 -2.54 -21.90
CA GLY A 281 8.91 -1.19 -22.45
C GLY A 281 9.66 -0.18 -21.57
N GLU A 282 10.20 -0.58 -20.41
CA GLU A 282 11.02 0.32 -19.59
C GLU A 282 12.36 0.67 -20.27
N GLU A 283 12.60 1.96 -20.48
CA GLU A 283 13.82 2.50 -21.10
C GLU A 283 14.83 2.95 -20.01
N ASP A 284 15.73 3.87 -20.33
CA ASP A 284 16.69 4.50 -19.41
C ASP A 284 16.09 5.69 -18.61
N HIS A 285 14.88 6.09 -18.98
CA HIS A 285 14.08 7.13 -18.34
C HIS A 285 12.61 6.69 -18.21
N GLY A 286 11.86 7.38 -17.36
CA GLY A 286 10.44 7.12 -17.12
C GLY A 286 9.92 7.82 -15.88
N ALA A 287 8.61 8.08 -15.85
CA ALA A 287 7.93 8.54 -14.64
C ALA A 287 7.62 7.36 -13.70
N PRO A 288 7.58 7.59 -12.37
CA PRO A 288 7.35 6.53 -11.39
C PRO A 288 5.89 6.04 -11.37
N TYR A 289 5.69 4.80 -10.91
CA TYR A 289 4.37 4.22 -10.69
C TYR A 289 3.99 4.23 -9.21
N GLY A 290 2.72 4.50 -8.95
CA GLY A 290 2.15 4.53 -7.60
C GLY A 290 1.78 3.15 -7.04
N GLY A 291 2.15 2.05 -7.71
CA GLY A 291 1.68 0.69 -7.44
C GLY A 291 0.63 0.23 -8.45
N PHE A 292 0.87 -0.89 -9.11
CA PHE A 292 -0.13 -1.60 -9.93
C PHE A 292 -1.28 -2.16 -9.08
N ILE A 293 -0.99 -2.59 -7.84
CA ILE A 293 -2.01 -2.79 -6.81
C ILE A 293 -1.88 -1.68 -5.79
N SER A 294 -2.89 -0.81 -5.72
CA SER A 294 -2.93 0.30 -4.78
C SER A 294 -4.02 0.06 -3.74
N ILE A 295 -3.64 -0.25 -2.51
CA ILE A 295 -4.56 -0.51 -1.39
C ILE A 295 -4.64 0.75 -0.53
N GLY A 296 -5.85 1.22 -0.24
CA GLY A 296 -5.96 2.37 0.66
C GLY A 296 -7.37 2.69 1.11
N ASP A 297 -7.46 3.43 2.21
CA ASP A 297 -8.72 3.84 2.83
C ASP A 297 -9.67 2.64 3.08
N CYS A 298 -9.10 1.49 3.46
CA CYS A 298 -9.81 0.24 3.61
C CYS A 298 -9.19 -0.69 4.68
N SER A 299 -9.88 -1.78 5.02
CA SER A 299 -9.34 -2.82 5.89
C SER A 299 -9.67 -4.23 5.40
N TYR A 300 -8.90 -5.22 5.86
CA TYR A 300 -9.09 -6.64 5.57
C TYR A 300 -8.93 -6.94 4.07
N VAL A 301 -7.73 -6.64 3.55
CA VAL A 301 -7.36 -6.92 2.16
C VAL A 301 -6.29 -8.00 2.15
N THR A 302 -6.55 -9.07 1.39
CA THR A 302 -5.59 -10.17 1.21
C THR A 302 -5.22 -10.27 -0.26
N MET A 303 -3.92 -10.15 -0.53
CA MET A 303 -3.29 -10.50 -1.80
C MET A 303 -2.69 -11.89 -1.66
N LYS A 304 -3.11 -12.84 -2.48
CA LYS A 304 -2.72 -14.24 -2.35
C LYS A 304 -2.27 -14.83 -3.68
N ASN A 305 -1.20 -15.63 -3.67
CA ASN A 305 -0.69 -16.31 -4.86
C ASN A 305 -0.45 -15.33 -6.02
N THR A 306 0.18 -14.19 -5.74
CA THR A 306 0.32 -13.07 -6.69
C THR A 306 1.75 -12.97 -7.19
N ILE A 307 1.91 -12.80 -8.50
CA ILE A 307 3.20 -12.53 -9.14
C ILE A 307 3.27 -11.05 -9.50
N LEU A 308 4.38 -10.40 -9.14
CA LEU A 308 4.62 -8.96 -9.24
C LEU A 308 5.94 -8.69 -9.99
N THR A 309 6.17 -7.46 -10.43
CA THR A 309 7.41 -7.07 -11.12
C THR A 309 7.94 -5.75 -10.56
N GLY A 310 9.20 -5.74 -10.11
CA GLY A 310 9.84 -4.49 -9.72
C GLY A 310 10.14 -3.60 -10.93
N HIS A 311 9.87 -2.30 -10.83
CA HIS A 311 10.22 -1.31 -11.85
C HIS A 311 11.71 -0.97 -11.84
N LYS A 312 12.28 -0.52 -12.97
CA LYS A 312 13.64 0.06 -13.00
C LYS A 312 13.72 1.31 -12.12
N THR A 313 14.88 1.52 -11.50
CA THR A 313 15.14 2.72 -10.72
C THR A 313 15.55 3.87 -11.64
N TYR A 314 14.74 4.93 -11.66
CA TYR A 314 15.07 6.19 -12.31
C TYR A 314 15.48 7.26 -11.29
N SER A 315 16.16 8.31 -11.75
CA SER A 315 16.59 9.43 -10.90
C SER A 315 16.02 10.76 -11.39
N THR A 316 15.83 11.69 -10.46
CA THR A 316 15.38 13.07 -10.73
C THR A 316 16.10 14.03 -9.79
N ILE A 317 15.75 15.32 -9.82
CA ILE A 317 16.24 16.31 -8.85
C ILE A 317 15.25 16.42 -7.69
N GLY A 318 15.74 16.13 -6.47
CA GLY A 318 14.95 16.21 -5.25
C GLY A 318 14.68 17.65 -4.79
N ALA A 319 13.84 17.79 -3.76
CA ALA A 319 13.49 19.08 -3.18
C ALA A 319 14.70 19.86 -2.61
N ALA A 320 15.81 19.17 -2.31
CA ALA A 320 17.07 19.79 -1.89
C ALA A 320 17.96 20.24 -3.07
N GLY A 321 17.47 20.21 -4.31
CA GLY A 321 18.23 20.62 -5.50
C GLY A 321 19.35 19.67 -5.93
N LYS A 322 19.32 18.42 -5.45
CA LYS A 322 20.35 17.40 -5.71
C LYS A 322 19.73 16.12 -6.30
N PRO A 323 20.50 15.31 -7.05
CA PRO A 323 20.00 14.06 -7.62
C PRO A 323 19.45 13.10 -6.55
N VAL A 324 18.34 12.46 -6.83
CA VAL A 324 17.68 11.47 -5.97
C VAL A 324 17.01 10.38 -6.80
N SER A 325 17.06 9.14 -6.31
CA SER A 325 16.30 8.04 -6.91
C SER A 325 14.81 8.18 -6.63
N MET A 326 13.99 7.93 -7.64
CA MET A 326 12.53 7.99 -7.54
C MET A 326 11.97 6.66 -7.07
N GLY A 327 11.10 6.70 -6.05
CA GLY A 327 10.35 5.51 -5.66
C GLY A 327 9.29 5.18 -6.69
N THR A 328 9.31 3.97 -7.23
CA THR A 328 8.34 3.46 -8.22
C THR A 328 7.95 2.03 -7.84
N TYR A 329 6.66 1.75 -7.80
CA TYR A 329 6.15 0.59 -7.07
C TYR A 329 5.24 -0.27 -7.92
N ASP A 330 5.20 -1.56 -7.57
CA ASP A 330 4.16 -2.47 -8.03
C ASP A 330 3.06 -2.65 -6.98
N LEU A 331 3.43 -2.51 -5.70
CA LEU A 331 2.50 -2.50 -4.57
C LEU A 331 2.54 -1.15 -3.85
N SER A 332 1.37 -0.61 -3.53
CA SER A 332 1.26 0.47 -2.55
C SER A 332 0.16 0.21 -1.53
N ALA A 333 0.41 0.64 -0.29
CA ALA A 333 -0.56 0.61 0.79
C ALA A 333 -0.59 1.96 1.50
N ASN A 334 -1.74 2.63 1.56
CA ASN A 334 -1.84 3.95 2.19
C ASN A 334 -3.12 4.06 3.01
N ARG A 335 -3.01 4.32 4.32
CA ARG A 335 -4.16 4.33 5.24
C ARG A 335 -4.96 3.02 5.13
N ALA A 336 -4.29 1.90 5.31
CA ALA A 336 -4.90 0.58 5.22
C ALA A 336 -4.60 -0.27 6.46
N LEU A 337 -5.58 -1.06 6.91
CA LEU A 337 -5.43 -1.93 8.09
C LEU A 337 -5.66 -3.39 7.76
N ASN A 338 -4.92 -4.28 8.43
CA ASN A 338 -5.08 -5.73 8.26
C ASN A 338 -4.88 -6.12 6.78
N VAL A 339 -3.71 -5.75 6.24
CA VAL A 339 -3.31 -6.05 4.86
C VAL A 339 -2.36 -7.23 4.86
N SER A 340 -2.71 -8.28 4.13
CA SER A 340 -1.93 -9.52 4.06
C SER A 340 -1.45 -9.80 2.64
N PHE A 341 -0.16 -10.07 2.50
CA PHE A 341 0.46 -10.61 1.29
C PHE A 341 0.87 -12.05 1.60
N ILE A 342 0.29 -13.00 0.88
CA ILE A 342 0.44 -14.43 1.15
C ILE A 342 0.89 -15.13 -0.12
N ASN A 343 2.04 -15.81 -0.07
CA ASN A 343 2.60 -16.50 -1.23
C ASN A 343 2.74 -15.58 -2.45
N CYS A 344 3.35 -14.41 -2.25
CA CYS A 344 3.62 -13.43 -3.31
C CYS A 344 5.10 -13.45 -3.71
N SER A 345 5.39 -13.33 -5.00
CA SER A 345 6.76 -13.34 -5.53
C SER A 345 6.98 -12.29 -6.62
N GLN A 346 8.25 -11.98 -6.88
CA GLN A 346 8.66 -11.13 -8.00
C GLN A 346 9.11 -11.94 -9.21
N THR A 347 8.88 -11.41 -10.41
CA THR A 347 9.37 -11.98 -11.67
C THR A 347 10.85 -11.70 -11.91
N ASN A 348 11.36 -10.56 -11.44
CA ASN A 348 12.76 -10.18 -11.53
C ASN A 348 13.53 -10.58 -10.27
N ASP A 349 14.86 -10.59 -10.37
CA ASP A 349 15.71 -10.93 -9.25
C ASP A 349 15.55 -9.89 -8.12
N ILE A 350 15.07 -10.35 -6.96
CA ILE A 350 14.88 -9.54 -5.75
C ILE A 350 16.18 -8.92 -5.22
N ASN A 351 17.32 -9.42 -5.70
CA ASN A 351 18.66 -9.03 -5.33
C ASN A 351 19.32 -8.04 -6.31
N ASP A 352 18.69 -7.77 -7.46
CA ASP A 352 19.21 -6.83 -8.47
C ASP A 352 18.82 -5.38 -8.10
N ASN A 353 19.85 -4.57 -7.84
CA ASN A 353 19.69 -3.17 -7.44
C ASN A 353 19.42 -2.20 -8.59
N LYS A 354 19.30 -2.70 -9.83
CA LYS A 354 18.77 -1.92 -10.96
C LYS A 354 17.28 -1.65 -10.80
N TYR A 355 16.56 -2.54 -10.11
CA TYR A 355 15.14 -2.39 -9.84
C TYR A 355 14.88 -1.71 -8.50
N TRP A 356 13.83 -0.90 -8.44
CA TRP A 356 13.35 -0.34 -7.19
C TRP A 356 12.64 -1.42 -6.37
N GLY A 357 12.42 -1.12 -5.09
CA GLY A 357 11.75 -2.05 -4.18
C GLY A 357 10.23 -2.11 -4.40
N ILE A 358 9.66 -3.31 -4.25
CA ILE A 358 8.31 -3.63 -4.74
C ILE A 358 7.17 -2.86 -4.08
N LEU A 359 7.30 -2.52 -2.79
CA LEU A 359 6.27 -1.91 -1.95
C LEU A 359 6.70 -0.52 -1.48
N GLY A 360 5.75 0.41 -1.40
CA GLY A 360 5.80 1.57 -0.50
C GLY A 360 4.52 1.68 0.33
N SER A 361 4.64 1.87 1.65
CA SER A 361 3.47 2.00 2.54
C SER A 361 3.49 3.24 3.44
N ASN A 362 2.31 3.76 3.78
CA ASN A 362 2.10 4.93 4.64
C ASN A 362 0.85 4.75 5.52
N PHE A 363 0.92 5.15 6.79
CA PHE A 363 -0.22 5.18 7.72
C PHE A 363 -0.97 3.84 7.82
N CYS A 364 -0.26 2.71 7.70
CA CYS A 364 -0.88 1.39 7.70
C CYS A 364 -0.81 0.74 9.08
N LYS A 365 -1.69 -0.23 9.35
CA LYS A 365 -1.62 -1.04 10.57
C LYS A 365 -1.80 -2.52 10.28
N ASN A 366 -1.13 -3.37 11.05
CA ASN A 366 -1.19 -4.83 10.93
C ASN A 366 -0.90 -5.30 9.50
N MET A 367 0.31 -5.01 9.01
CA MET A 367 0.77 -5.52 7.72
C MET A 367 1.42 -6.90 7.89
N LEU A 368 1.04 -7.85 7.04
CA LEU A 368 1.56 -9.23 7.06
C LEU A 368 2.18 -9.62 5.72
N TYR A 369 3.42 -10.10 5.75
CA TYR A 369 4.02 -10.93 4.71
C TYR A 369 4.12 -12.37 5.20
N ASP A 370 3.61 -13.32 4.42
CA ASP A 370 3.66 -14.74 4.73
C ASP A 370 4.00 -15.54 3.47
N HIS A 371 5.09 -16.32 3.48
CA HIS A 371 5.57 -17.06 2.31
C HIS A 371 5.91 -16.17 1.10
N CYS A 372 6.45 -14.98 1.34
CA CYS A 372 6.78 -14.03 0.27
C CYS A 372 8.25 -14.10 -0.16
N THR A 373 8.51 -13.90 -1.46
CA THR A 373 9.86 -13.72 -2.02
C THR A 373 9.92 -12.40 -2.76
N LEU A 374 10.30 -11.34 -2.05
CA LEU A 374 10.17 -9.94 -2.49
C LEU A 374 11.46 -9.15 -2.22
N SER A 375 11.69 -8.06 -2.94
CA SER A 375 12.87 -7.20 -2.83
C SER A 375 12.95 -6.46 -1.50
N ARG A 376 11.79 -6.14 -0.89
CA ARG A 376 11.71 -5.48 0.42
C ARG A 376 10.34 -5.52 1.09
N PHE A 377 10.36 -5.13 2.36
CA PHE A 377 9.27 -4.47 3.06
C PHE A 377 9.63 -2.99 3.25
N ASP A 378 8.67 -2.07 3.10
CA ASP A 378 8.94 -0.62 3.26
C ASP A 378 7.77 0.14 3.89
N ALA A 379 8.04 0.81 5.00
CA ALA A 379 7.14 1.73 5.70
C ALA A 379 7.73 3.14 5.74
N HIS A 380 7.10 4.07 5.00
CA HIS A 380 7.49 5.47 4.87
C HIS A 380 6.96 6.31 6.02
N GLN A 381 5.65 6.61 6.04
CA GLN A 381 5.03 7.44 7.05
C GLN A 381 4.28 6.56 8.06
N GLY A 382 5.04 5.85 8.89
CA GLY A 382 4.54 5.06 10.01
C GLY A 382 3.72 3.82 9.63
N VAL A 383 4.12 2.68 10.18
CA VAL A 383 3.26 1.48 10.27
C VAL A 383 3.10 1.08 11.73
N ALA A 384 1.87 0.74 12.16
CA ALA A 384 1.63 0.19 13.49
C ALA A 384 1.43 -1.32 13.41
N ASN A 385 2.35 -2.08 14.00
CA ASN A 385 2.48 -3.52 13.88
C ASN A 385 2.76 -4.02 12.45
N ALA A 386 3.81 -4.82 12.32
CA ALA A 386 4.12 -5.53 11.09
C ALA A 386 4.67 -6.92 11.39
N THR A 387 4.30 -7.89 10.57
CA THR A 387 4.78 -9.27 10.66
C THR A 387 5.31 -9.72 9.31
N ILE A 388 6.56 -10.18 9.29
CA ILE A 388 7.19 -10.79 8.12
C ILE A 388 7.57 -12.20 8.54
N ARG A 389 6.96 -13.19 7.91
CA ARG A 389 7.21 -14.59 8.25
C ARG A 389 7.34 -15.50 7.05
N ASN A 390 8.09 -16.59 7.21
CA ASN A 390 8.29 -17.61 6.18
C ASN A 390 8.79 -17.01 4.85
N SER A 391 9.51 -15.89 4.88
CA SER A 391 9.73 -15.03 3.72
C SER A 391 11.20 -14.83 3.40
N THR A 392 11.50 -14.48 2.16
CA THR A 392 12.81 -14.03 1.69
C THR A 392 12.72 -12.60 1.20
N LEU A 393 13.50 -11.71 1.83
CA LEU A 393 13.63 -10.31 1.43
C LEU A 393 14.99 -10.04 0.78
N GLY A 394 14.95 -9.37 -0.37
CA GLY A 394 16.10 -9.10 -1.22
C GLY A 394 16.97 -7.91 -0.78
N HIS A 395 17.62 -7.27 -1.76
CA HIS A 395 18.72 -6.32 -1.53
C HIS A 395 18.34 -5.07 -0.73
N MET A 396 17.06 -4.70 -0.68
CA MET A 396 16.58 -3.55 0.10
C MET A 396 16.13 -3.92 1.51
N GLY A 397 15.95 -5.22 1.81
CA GLY A 397 15.63 -5.72 3.15
C GLY A 397 14.34 -5.13 3.73
N ILE A 398 14.39 -4.75 5.00
CA ILE A 398 13.26 -4.13 5.71
C ILE A 398 13.60 -2.66 5.95
N ASN A 399 12.84 -1.75 5.36
CA ASN A 399 12.89 -0.33 5.68
C ASN A 399 11.65 0.01 6.49
N ALA A 400 11.81 0.52 7.70
CA ALA A 400 10.67 0.72 8.57
C ALA A 400 10.78 2.00 9.40
N ILE A 401 9.65 2.68 9.54
CA ILE A 401 9.37 3.47 10.73
C ILE A 401 7.96 3.20 11.23
N GLY A 402 7.70 3.37 12.52
CA GLY A 402 6.41 2.94 13.05
C GLY A 402 6.29 2.83 14.56
N SER A 403 5.39 1.95 14.98
CA SER A 403 5.11 1.64 16.38
C SER A 403 4.54 0.23 16.55
N GLY A 404 4.44 -0.22 17.81
CA GLY A 404 3.92 -1.54 18.14
C GLY A 404 4.95 -2.65 17.93
N LEU A 405 4.49 -3.83 17.51
CA LEU A 405 5.36 -4.99 17.31
C LEU A 405 5.83 -5.10 15.86
N LEU A 406 7.15 -5.04 15.64
CA LEU A 406 7.78 -5.52 14.40
C LEU A 406 8.27 -6.94 14.63
N LEU A 407 7.59 -7.92 14.05
CA LEU A 407 7.96 -9.34 14.11
C LEU A 407 8.56 -9.79 12.78
N VAL A 408 9.77 -10.32 12.82
CA VAL A 408 10.43 -10.99 11.71
C VAL A 408 10.75 -12.41 12.13
N GLU A 409 10.11 -13.40 11.51
CA GLU A 409 10.28 -14.80 11.92
C GLU A 409 10.46 -15.76 10.74
N ASN A 410 11.23 -16.83 10.93
CA ASN A 410 11.42 -17.88 9.91
C ASN A 410 11.73 -17.31 8.51
N SER A 411 12.65 -16.34 8.43
CA SER A 411 12.84 -15.54 7.22
C SER A 411 14.31 -15.32 6.89
N THR A 412 14.61 -15.15 5.60
CA THR A 412 15.94 -14.79 5.10
C THR A 412 15.95 -13.33 4.65
N ILE A 413 16.86 -12.53 5.19
CA ILE A 413 17.01 -11.11 4.84
C ILE A 413 18.36 -10.89 4.18
N ARG A 414 18.36 -10.35 2.96
CA ARG A 414 19.56 -10.13 2.14
C ARG A 414 19.94 -8.65 2.00
N GLY A 415 19.43 -7.80 2.88
CA GLY A 415 19.68 -6.35 2.86
C GLY A 415 21.05 -5.95 3.39
N ARG A 416 21.32 -4.65 3.42
CA ARG A 416 22.49 -4.09 4.15
C ARG A 416 22.40 -4.32 5.66
N SER A 417 21.18 -4.35 6.18
CA SER A 417 20.84 -4.68 7.56
C SER A 417 19.62 -5.58 7.59
N ILE A 418 19.29 -6.15 8.75
CA ILE A 418 18.02 -6.87 8.93
C ILE A 418 16.88 -5.85 8.90
N VAL A 419 16.99 -4.78 9.70
CA VAL A 419 16.02 -3.68 9.76
C VAL A 419 16.76 -2.35 9.62
N ASN A 420 16.40 -1.58 8.60
CA ASN A 420 16.79 -0.20 8.44
C ASN A 420 15.67 0.72 8.95
N LEU A 421 15.88 1.33 10.11
CA LEU A 421 15.05 2.40 10.62
C LEU A 421 15.31 3.66 9.79
N ARG A 422 14.29 4.12 9.08
CA ARG A 422 14.52 5.14 8.04
C ARG A 422 14.88 6.50 8.63
N SER A 423 16.08 6.98 8.32
CA SER A 423 16.60 8.25 8.83
C SER A 423 15.87 9.48 8.29
N ASP A 424 15.32 9.41 7.09
CA ASP A 424 14.54 10.51 6.51
C ASP A 424 13.23 10.79 7.27
N TYR A 425 12.83 9.88 8.16
CA TYR A 425 11.71 10.03 9.09
C TYR A 425 12.12 9.75 10.55
N GLY A 426 13.36 10.09 10.92
CA GLY A 426 13.81 10.09 12.31
C GLY A 426 14.16 8.73 12.89
N SER A 427 14.34 7.71 12.06
CA SER A 427 14.73 6.35 12.46
C SER A 427 13.81 5.73 13.52
N THR A 428 12.52 6.05 13.49
CA THR A 428 11.64 5.76 14.62
C THR A 428 10.95 4.39 14.57
N TRP A 429 10.95 3.65 15.68
CA TRP A 429 10.02 2.56 15.97
C TRP A 429 9.64 2.54 17.45
N GLN A 430 8.45 3.03 17.80
CA GLN A 430 7.97 3.05 19.19
C GLN A 430 7.31 1.72 19.57
N GLY A 431 8.06 0.80 20.17
CA GLY A 431 7.56 -0.50 20.62
C GLY A 431 8.64 -1.56 20.59
N GLU A 432 8.28 -2.79 20.20
CA GLU A 432 9.18 -3.93 20.23
C GLU A 432 9.62 -4.38 18.83
N LEU A 433 10.85 -4.87 18.73
CA LEU A 433 11.39 -5.58 17.58
C LEU A 433 11.74 -7.02 17.99
N VAL A 434 11.18 -7.99 17.27
CA VAL A 434 11.47 -9.42 17.46
C VAL A 434 11.99 -10.02 16.16
N ILE A 435 13.18 -10.62 16.21
CA ILE A 435 13.81 -11.36 15.12
C ILE A 435 13.99 -12.79 15.60
N ARG A 436 13.32 -13.76 14.95
CA ARG A 436 13.33 -15.16 15.39
C ARG A 436 13.53 -16.16 14.26
N ASN A 437 14.42 -17.13 14.43
CA ASN A 437 14.64 -18.20 13.44
C ASN A 437 14.99 -17.64 12.05
N CYS A 438 15.89 -16.67 11.99
CA CYS A 438 16.20 -15.94 10.77
C CYS A 438 17.61 -16.25 10.24
N VAL A 439 17.78 -16.04 8.94
CA VAL A 439 19.08 -15.97 8.29
C VAL A 439 19.29 -14.55 7.78
N PHE A 440 20.40 -13.92 8.16
CA PHE A 440 20.80 -12.62 7.64
C PHE A 440 22.01 -12.78 6.72
N VAL A 441 21.88 -12.32 5.49
CA VAL A 441 22.94 -12.29 4.47
C VAL A 441 23.29 -10.81 4.21
N PRO A 442 24.28 -10.24 4.92
CA PRO A 442 24.63 -8.82 4.82
C PRO A 442 25.02 -8.42 3.41
N ALA A 443 24.64 -7.21 3.03
CA ALA A 443 24.95 -6.58 1.74
C ALA A 443 24.61 -7.48 0.53
N ASN A 444 23.56 -8.31 0.65
CA ASN A 444 23.17 -9.29 -0.36
C ASN A 444 24.33 -10.25 -0.74
N GLY A 445 25.17 -10.61 0.21
CA GLY A 445 26.31 -11.51 0.03
C GLY A 445 27.49 -10.85 -0.70
N LYS A 446 27.54 -9.51 -0.76
CA LYS A 446 28.74 -8.78 -1.19
C LYS A 446 29.68 -8.59 0.00
N ALA A 447 30.97 -8.38 -0.29
CA ALA A 447 31.95 -8.08 0.74
C ALA A 447 31.54 -6.83 1.53
N GLY A 448 31.49 -6.92 2.86
CA GLY A 448 31.07 -5.79 3.69
C GLY A 448 31.00 -6.07 5.18
N HIS A 449 30.65 -5.03 5.94
CA HIS A 449 30.35 -5.15 7.36
C HIS A 449 28.89 -5.60 7.54
N ALA A 450 28.65 -6.40 8.57
CA ALA A 450 27.30 -6.82 8.94
C ALA A 450 26.78 -5.97 10.11
N GLU A 451 25.59 -5.41 9.92
CA GLU A 451 24.91 -4.54 10.87
C GLU A 451 23.46 -5.00 10.98
N LEU A 452 22.94 -5.23 12.19
CA LEU A 452 21.61 -5.81 12.34
C LEU A 452 20.51 -4.77 12.20
N ILE A 453 20.67 -3.64 12.91
CA ILE A 453 19.72 -2.54 12.93
C ILE A 453 20.44 -1.26 12.51
N SER A 454 20.02 -0.69 11.39
CA SER A 454 20.60 0.53 10.84
C SER A 454 19.67 1.72 10.96
N GLY A 455 20.25 2.92 10.97
CA GLY A 455 19.55 4.18 10.99
C GLY A 455 20.50 5.34 11.25
N SER A 456 19.94 6.56 11.28
CA SER A 456 20.67 7.77 11.63
C SER A 456 19.75 8.79 12.29
N TYR A 457 20.23 9.44 13.34
CA TYR A 457 19.49 10.46 14.07
C TYR A 457 20.45 11.42 14.79
N SER A 458 20.53 12.67 14.34
CA SER A 458 21.40 13.69 14.95
C SER A 458 20.75 14.45 16.12
N GLY A 459 19.44 14.32 16.30
CA GLY A 459 18.69 15.13 17.27
C GLY A 459 18.59 16.62 16.91
N GLN A 460 18.96 17.03 15.69
CA GLN A 460 18.92 18.43 15.26
C GLN A 460 17.72 18.79 14.39
N HIS A 461 16.97 17.81 13.90
CA HIS A 461 15.83 18.00 13.01
C HIS A 461 14.51 17.68 13.72
N ASP A 462 13.53 18.57 13.55
CA ASP A 462 12.16 18.35 14.02
C ASP A 462 11.38 17.48 13.01
N PHE A 463 11.09 16.24 13.37
CA PHE A 463 10.26 15.36 12.54
C PHE A 463 8.75 15.58 12.77
N GLY A 464 8.36 16.47 13.70
CA GLY A 464 6.98 16.70 14.12
C GLY A 464 6.47 15.66 15.13
N TYR A 465 7.37 14.85 15.70
CA TYR A 465 7.09 13.87 16.76
C TYR A 465 8.37 13.43 17.49
N THR A 466 8.20 12.92 18.71
CA THR A 466 9.28 12.25 19.44
C THR A 466 9.71 10.98 18.72
N CYS A 467 11.00 10.84 18.47
CA CYS A 467 11.56 9.69 17.78
C CYS A 467 12.05 8.64 18.79
N TYR A 468 11.82 7.37 18.48
CA TYR A 468 12.11 6.23 19.36
C TYR A 468 12.91 5.18 18.61
N MET A 469 13.89 4.55 19.23
CA MET A 469 14.27 3.18 18.85
C MET A 469 13.28 2.18 19.46
N PRO A 470 13.24 0.93 18.98
CA PRO A 470 12.52 -0.11 19.70
C PRO A 470 12.99 -0.16 21.16
N GLU A 471 12.06 -0.09 22.11
CA GLU A 471 12.39 -0.07 23.53
C GLU A 471 13.04 -1.38 23.97
N LYS A 472 12.60 -2.47 23.36
CA LYS A 472 13.08 -3.84 23.57
C LYS A 472 13.29 -4.53 22.24
N ILE A 473 14.42 -5.21 22.12
CA ILE A 473 14.81 -5.98 20.95
C ILE A 473 15.09 -7.41 21.38
N THR A 474 14.41 -8.37 20.75
CA THR A 474 14.65 -9.80 20.99
C THR A 474 15.19 -10.43 19.72
N ILE A 475 16.37 -11.05 19.80
CA ILE A 475 17.01 -11.77 18.69
C ILE A 475 17.22 -13.21 19.14
N GLU A 476 16.52 -14.13 18.49
CA GLU A 476 16.50 -15.54 18.85
C GLU A 476 16.76 -16.42 17.62
N ASN A 477 17.71 -17.35 17.72
CA ASN A 477 18.05 -18.29 16.63
C ASN A 477 18.36 -17.57 15.31
N LEU A 478 19.24 -16.57 15.37
CA LEU A 478 19.69 -15.82 14.20
C LEU A 478 21.02 -16.39 13.70
N LYS A 479 21.08 -16.74 12.41
CA LYS A 479 22.33 -17.02 11.70
C LYS A 479 22.73 -15.82 10.84
N ILE A 480 23.93 -15.30 11.06
CA ILE A 480 24.52 -14.21 10.27
C ILE A 480 25.56 -14.81 9.33
N ASP A 481 25.34 -14.70 8.03
CA ASP A 481 26.28 -15.13 6.99
C ASP A 481 27.25 -14.00 6.63
N ASP A 482 28.10 -13.64 7.58
CA ASP A 482 29.19 -12.67 7.43
C ASP A 482 30.48 -13.30 6.88
N SER A 483 30.36 -14.38 6.08
CA SER A 483 31.52 -15.09 5.53
C SER A 483 32.39 -14.23 4.61
N LEU A 484 31.78 -13.26 3.91
CA LEU A 484 32.46 -12.30 3.03
C LEU A 484 32.72 -10.97 3.76
N HIS A 485 33.49 -11.02 4.84
CA HIS A 485 33.88 -9.84 5.61
C HIS A 485 35.28 -9.30 5.22
N PRO A 486 35.56 -8.00 5.43
CA PRO A 486 36.90 -7.44 5.21
C PRO A 486 37.92 -7.91 6.27
N GLU A 487 39.22 -7.80 5.99
CA GLU A 487 40.29 -8.32 6.87
C GLU A 487 40.26 -7.76 8.31
N ASN A 488 39.90 -6.49 8.47
CA ASN A 488 39.83 -5.80 9.77
C ASN A 488 38.47 -5.97 10.48
N TYR A 489 37.66 -6.93 10.05
CA TYR A 489 36.32 -7.14 10.60
C TYR A 489 36.36 -7.71 12.03
N LEU A 490 35.75 -6.96 12.95
CA LEU A 490 35.67 -7.31 14.37
C LEU A 490 34.41 -8.11 14.74
N GLY A 491 33.55 -8.42 13.76
CA GLY A 491 32.25 -9.03 13.97
C GLY A 491 31.08 -8.06 13.80
N PRO A 492 29.84 -8.59 13.73
CA PRO A 492 28.64 -7.82 13.42
C PRO A 492 28.29 -6.83 14.53
N ALA A 493 27.78 -5.66 14.14
CA ALA A 493 27.23 -4.69 15.09
C ALA A 493 25.71 -4.87 15.24
N ILE A 494 25.20 -4.82 16.46
CA ILE A 494 23.74 -4.79 16.71
C ILE A 494 23.16 -3.50 16.14
N PHE A 495 23.78 -2.37 16.46
CA PHE A 495 23.38 -1.04 15.98
C PHE A 495 24.48 -0.40 15.14
N THR A 496 24.10 0.23 14.04
CA THR A 496 24.99 1.15 13.32
C THR A 496 25.35 2.35 14.19
N ASN A 497 26.31 3.15 13.75
CA ASN A 497 26.56 4.45 14.37
C ASN A 497 25.46 5.44 13.94
N PHE A 498 24.40 5.57 14.75
CA PHE A 498 23.26 6.44 14.42
C PHE A 498 23.63 7.94 14.47
N ASN A 499 24.61 8.32 15.30
CA ASN A 499 25.10 9.69 15.42
C ASN A 499 26.61 9.72 15.66
N PRO A 500 27.43 9.87 14.61
CA PRO A 500 28.89 9.92 14.74
C PRO A 500 29.43 11.08 15.58
N GLU A 501 28.65 12.16 15.74
CA GLU A 501 29.06 13.34 16.51
C GLU A 501 28.81 13.18 18.02
N MET A 502 27.95 12.23 18.41
CA MET A 502 27.64 11.97 19.83
C MET A 502 28.72 11.07 20.45
N THR A 503 29.87 11.67 20.78
CA THR A 503 31.03 10.96 21.37
C THR A 503 31.14 11.14 22.89
N ASP A 504 30.49 12.16 23.45
CA ASP A 504 30.50 12.48 24.87
C ASP A 504 29.22 13.25 25.29
N ASP A 505 29.10 13.57 26.59
CA ASP A 505 27.91 14.19 27.19
C ASP A 505 27.73 15.67 26.81
N THR A 506 28.69 16.25 26.08
CA THR A 506 28.61 17.63 25.61
C THR A 506 27.72 17.77 24.37
N TYR A 507 27.45 16.68 23.65
CA TYR A 507 26.57 16.69 22.49
C TYR A 507 25.11 16.95 22.91
N GLN A 508 24.51 18.02 22.38
CA GLN A 508 23.17 18.47 22.73
C GLN A 508 22.18 18.16 21.59
N GLU A 509 21.22 17.27 21.85
CA GLU A 509 20.09 17.04 20.96
C GLU A 509 18.99 18.10 21.21
N LYS A 510 18.61 18.87 20.18
CA LYS A 510 17.46 19.79 20.27
C LYS A 510 16.14 19.03 20.34
N PHE A 511 16.09 17.88 19.65
CA PHE A 511 14.99 16.95 19.62
C PHE A 511 15.54 15.60 20.13
N PRO A 512 15.40 15.30 21.43
CA PRO A 512 16.02 14.12 22.02
C PRO A 512 15.52 12.80 21.42
N TYR A 513 16.44 11.83 21.28
CA TYR A 513 16.12 10.50 20.79
C TYR A 513 15.91 9.49 21.93
N ILE A 514 14.77 8.82 21.96
CA ILE A 514 14.52 7.79 22.97
C ILE A 514 15.13 6.47 22.49
N LYS A 515 16.28 6.10 23.07
CA LYS A 515 17.07 4.94 22.66
C LYS A 515 16.54 3.62 23.26
N THR A 516 16.96 2.51 22.66
CA THR A 516 16.65 1.16 23.13
C THR A 516 17.08 0.97 24.58
N ARG A 517 16.27 0.30 25.39
CA ARG A 517 16.59 -0.02 26.79
C ARG A 517 17.26 -1.37 26.92
N GLU A 518 16.77 -2.36 26.19
CA GLU A 518 17.19 -3.75 26.35
C GLU A 518 17.30 -4.48 25.00
N VAL A 519 18.36 -5.27 24.86
CA VAL A 519 18.51 -6.27 23.80
C VAL A 519 18.66 -7.65 24.45
N ILE A 520 17.83 -8.60 24.04
CA ILE A 520 17.90 -10.00 24.46
C ILE A 520 18.41 -10.84 23.30
N LEU A 521 19.53 -11.52 23.51
CA LEU A 521 20.18 -12.41 22.54
C LEU A 521 20.04 -13.85 22.99
N ARG A 522 19.59 -14.72 22.09
CA ARG A 522 19.50 -16.17 22.31
C ARG A 522 19.95 -16.90 21.05
N ASN A 523 21.02 -17.66 21.13
CA ASN A 523 21.52 -18.47 20.02
C ASN A 523 21.72 -17.65 18.74
N VAL A 524 22.61 -16.67 18.79
CA VAL A 524 23.03 -15.89 17.62
C VAL A 524 24.39 -16.39 17.16
N THR A 525 24.49 -16.76 15.89
CA THR A 525 25.68 -17.38 15.31
C THR A 525 26.18 -16.59 14.11
N THR A 526 27.49 -16.58 13.91
CA THR A 526 28.17 -15.91 12.79
C THR A 526 28.95 -16.95 11.98
N ALA A 527 28.95 -16.80 10.65
CA ALA A 527 29.76 -17.64 9.78
C ALA A 527 31.26 -17.38 9.96
N SER A 528 31.62 -16.14 10.29
CA SER A 528 33.00 -15.72 10.59
C SER A 528 33.53 -16.24 11.93
N GLY A 529 32.67 -16.72 12.83
CA GLY A 529 33.00 -17.05 14.21
C GLY A 529 33.30 -15.81 15.09
N LYS A 530 33.17 -14.59 14.56
CA LYS A 530 33.39 -13.35 15.32
C LYS A 530 32.20 -13.06 16.24
N PRO A 531 32.44 -12.46 17.43
CA PRO A 531 31.37 -12.12 18.35
C PRO A 531 30.56 -10.91 17.86
N LEU A 532 29.32 -10.78 18.35
CA LEU A 532 28.54 -9.56 18.19
C LEU A 532 29.14 -8.42 19.00
N ARG A 533 29.03 -7.21 18.46
CA ARG A 533 29.38 -5.94 19.09
C ARG A 533 28.12 -5.08 19.22
N VAL A 534 28.11 -4.16 20.18
CA VAL A 534 26.96 -3.27 20.39
C VAL A 534 26.86 -2.27 19.23
N SER A 535 27.91 -1.49 19.01
CA SER A 535 28.00 -0.48 17.94
C SER A 535 29.45 0.00 17.79
N ASP A 536 29.73 0.69 16.69
CA ASP A 536 30.96 1.49 16.52
C ASP A 536 30.91 2.82 17.31
N ASN A 537 29.73 3.22 17.80
CA ASN A 537 29.59 4.32 18.76
C ASN A 537 29.17 3.77 20.14
N PRO A 538 30.14 3.40 21.00
CA PRO A 538 29.83 2.84 22.31
C PRO A 538 29.19 3.88 23.24
N PHE A 539 29.51 5.16 23.07
CA PHE A 539 28.99 6.22 23.94
C PHE A 539 27.49 6.40 23.78
N MET A 540 26.98 6.43 22.55
CA MET A 540 25.55 6.59 22.27
C MET A 540 24.71 5.46 22.89
N PHE A 541 25.25 4.24 22.93
CA PHE A 541 24.56 3.01 23.36
C PHE A 541 25.04 2.46 24.71
N ARG A 542 25.77 3.26 25.51
CA ARG A 542 26.36 2.82 26.79
C ARG A 542 25.34 2.33 27.83
N ASP A 543 24.10 2.84 27.75
CA ASP A 543 23.02 2.52 28.69
C ASP A 543 22.13 1.35 28.22
N VAL A 544 22.40 0.78 27.04
CA VAL A 544 21.64 -0.36 26.53
C VAL A 544 22.04 -1.63 27.28
N LYS A 545 21.07 -2.28 27.92
CA LYS A 545 21.30 -3.56 28.60
C LYS A 545 21.31 -4.70 27.59
N ILE A 546 22.41 -5.44 27.52
CA ILE A 546 22.54 -6.63 26.66
C ILE A 546 22.41 -7.89 27.53
N ASN A 547 21.37 -8.69 27.28
CA ASN A 547 21.06 -9.90 28.02
C ASN A 547 21.22 -11.14 27.14
N GLY A 548 21.96 -12.14 27.62
CA GLY A 548 22.28 -13.37 26.89
C GLY A 548 23.59 -13.28 26.12
N LYS A 549 24.33 -14.40 26.06
CA LYS A 549 25.49 -14.63 25.20
C LYS A 549 25.33 -15.97 24.52
#